data_AF-Q5WQD4-F1
#
_entry.id   AF-Q5WQD4-F1
#
_cell.length_a   1.000
_cell.length_b   1.000
_cell.length_c   1.000
_cell.angle_alpha   90.00
_cell.angle_beta   90.00
_cell.angle_gamma   90.00
#
_symmetry.space_group_name_H-M   'P 1'
#
loop_
_entity.id
_entity.type
_entity.pdbx_description
1 polymer ?
#
loop_
_entity_poly.entity_id
_entity_poly.type
_entity_poly.pdbx_seq_one_letter_code
_entity_poly.pdbx_strand_id
1 'polypeptide(L)' 'IRSFSPFPTKELADILTNLKAVAVLDRALSPGSIGGPLFLDLRSALYEYEKKPIMVDYIYGLGESD' A
#
# COMPACT_ATOMS: atom_id res chain seq x y z
N ILE A 1 8.95 2.35 -0.01
CA ILE A 1 9.26 1.10 -0.76
C ILE A 1 10.49 1.38 -1.62
N ARG A 2 11.50 0.50 -1.62
CA ARG A 2 12.75 0.72 -2.38
C ARG A 2 12.73 0.07 -3.78
N SER A 3 12.09 -1.08 -3.92
CA SER A 3 11.84 -1.76 -5.19
C SER A 3 10.34 -2.00 -5.32
N PHE A 4 9.74 -1.44 -6.39
CA PHE A 4 8.35 -1.72 -6.74
C PHE A 4 8.23 -2.87 -7.73
N SER A 5 9.31 -3.18 -8.47
CA SER A 5 9.34 -4.27 -9.45
C SER A 5 10.75 -4.89 -9.49
N PRO A 6 10.95 -6.10 -8.95
CA PRO A 6 9.92 -6.96 -8.33
C PRO A 6 9.38 -6.38 -7.02
N PHE A 7 8.08 -6.59 -6.76
CA PHE A 7 7.41 -6.18 -5.53
C PHE A 7 7.69 -7.18 -4.39
N PRO A 8 8.19 -6.75 -3.22
CA PRO A 8 8.60 -7.65 -2.14
C PRO A 8 7.41 -8.12 -1.28
N THR A 9 6.48 -8.86 -1.89
CA THR A 9 5.19 -9.27 -1.30
C THR A 9 5.32 -9.92 0.08
N LYS A 10 6.14 -10.98 0.20
CA LYS A 10 6.26 -11.77 1.44
C LYS A 10 6.83 -10.95 2.59
N GLU A 11 7.93 -10.24 2.34
CA GLU A 11 8.61 -9.43 3.36
C GLU A 11 7.67 -8.33 3.88
N LEU A 12 6.96 -7.65 2.97
CA LEU A 12 5.99 -6.62 3.37
C LEU A 12 4.84 -7.22 4.17
N ALA A 13 4.26 -8.33 3.73
CA ALA A 13 3.15 -8.95 4.46
C ALA A 13 3.57 -9.40 5.87
N ASP A 14 4.75 -10.01 6.01
CA ASP A 14 5.30 -10.43 7.31
C ASP A 14 5.50 -9.23 8.26
N ILE A 15 5.90 -8.06 7.75
CA ILE A 15 6.01 -6.83 8.55
C ILE A 15 4.62 -6.27 8.89
N LEU A 16 3.74 -6.14 7.90
CA LEU A 16 2.44 -5.47 8.04
C LEU A 16 1.48 -6.22 8.96
N THR A 17 1.51 -7.55 8.95
CA THR A 17 0.69 -8.39 9.85
C THR A 17 0.99 -8.15 11.33
N ASN A 18 2.15 -7.58 11.68
CA ASN A 18 2.49 -7.23 13.06
C ASN A 18 1.94 -5.87 13.49
N LEU A 19 1.37 -5.08 12.58
CA LEU A 19 0.86 -3.74 12.85
C LEU A 19 -0.65 -3.75 13.13
N LYS A 20 -1.13 -2.69 13.78
CA LYS A 20 -2.57 -2.46 14.00
C LYS A 20 -3.21 -1.66 12.86
N ALA A 21 -2.48 -0.66 12.35
CA ALA A 21 -2.92 0.23 11.29
C ALA A 21 -1.74 0.71 10.45
N VAL A 22 -2.01 1.04 9.19
CA VAL A 22 -1.02 1.48 8.18
C VAL A 22 -1.64 2.59 7.33
N ALA A 23 -0.95 3.72 7.24
CA ALA A 23 -1.25 4.76 6.26
C ALA A 23 -0.32 4.56 5.05
N VAL A 24 -0.89 4.40 3.86
CA VAL A 24 -0.16 4.30 2.60
C VAL A 24 -0.17 5.67 1.96
N LEU A 25 1.01 6.14 1.54
CA LEU A 25 1.16 7.40 0.84
C LEU A 25 1.46 7.09 -0.63
N ASP A 26 0.49 7.33 -1.50
CA ASP A 26 0.59 7.13 -2.94
C ASP A 26 0.84 8.46 -3.65
N ARG A 27 1.85 8.49 -4.52
CA ARG A 27 2.11 9.64 -5.42
C ARG A 27 1.40 9.51 -6.77
N ALA A 28 0.34 8.73 -6.81
CA ALA A 28 -0.40 8.43 -8.01
C ALA A 28 -1.89 8.37 -7.69
N LEU A 29 -2.69 8.96 -8.57
CA LEU A 29 -4.13 8.86 -8.54
C LEU A 29 -4.58 7.88 -9.63
N SER A 30 -5.39 6.90 -9.23
CA SER A 30 -6.07 5.99 -10.15
C SER A 30 -7.58 6.28 -10.12
N PRO A 31 -8.12 7.12 -11.04
CA PRO A 31 -9.53 7.50 -11.02
C PRO A 31 -10.45 6.28 -11.07
N GLY A 32 -11.43 6.21 -10.17
CA GLY A 32 -12.36 5.08 -10.06
C GLY A 32 -11.80 3.84 -9.34
N SER A 33 -10.55 3.86 -8.89
CA SER A 33 -9.97 2.83 -8.04
C SER A 33 -10.33 3.03 -6.56
N ILE A 34 -10.21 1.96 -5.77
CA ILE A 34 -10.34 2.00 -4.31
C ILE A 34 -9.12 2.65 -3.61
N GLY A 35 -8.05 2.93 -4.35
CA GLY A 35 -6.82 3.57 -3.87
C GLY A 35 -5.72 3.58 -4.93
N GLY A 36 -4.57 4.15 -4.58
CA GLY A 36 -3.38 4.19 -5.41
C GLY A 36 -2.71 2.82 -5.64
N PRO A 37 -1.78 2.73 -6.60
CA PRO A 37 -1.14 1.47 -6.98
C PRO A 37 -0.39 0.81 -5.82
N LEU A 38 0.31 1.57 -4.98
CA LEU A 38 1.02 0.99 -3.84
C LEU A 38 0.04 0.42 -2.81
N PHE A 39 -1.03 1.15 -2.52
CA PHE A 39 -2.08 0.68 -1.63
C PHE A 39 -2.70 -0.64 -2.11
N LEU A 40 -2.99 -0.76 -3.40
CA LEU A 40 -3.55 -1.98 -3.99
C LEU A 40 -2.58 -3.17 -3.87
N ASP A 41 -1.29 -2.97 -4.15
CA ASP A 41 -0.30 -4.04 -4.06
C ASP A 41 -0.07 -4.49 -2.62
N LEU A 42 -0.07 -3.57 -1.64
CA LEU A 42 0.02 -3.92 -0.22
C LEU A 42 -1.21 -4.70 0.26
N ARG A 43 -2.41 -4.31 -0.18
CA ARG A 43 -3.63 -5.06 0.11
C ARG A 43 -3.62 -6.45 -0.51
N SER A 44 -3.13 -6.56 -1.74
CA SER A 44 -3.00 -7.84 -2.46
C SER A 44 -1.95 -8.74 -1.80
N ALA A 45 -0.84 -8.17 -1.31
CA ALA A 45 0.18 -8.90 -0.58
C ALA A 45 -0.33 -9.54 0.72
N LEU A 46 -1.35 -8.92 1.33
CA LEU A 46 -2.00 -9.41 2.54
C LEU A 46 -3.23 -10.29 2.25
N TYR A 47 -3.54 -10.60 0.98
CA TYR A 47 -4.79 -11.28 0.63
C TYR A 47 -4.92 -12.65 1.33
N GLU A 48 -3.85 -13.45 1.29
CA GLU A 48 -3.75 -14.80 1.88
C GLU A 48 -3.49 -14.81 3.40
N TYR A 49 -3.28 -13.65 4.02
CA TYR A 49 -2.95 -13.56 5.45
C TYR A 49 -4.22 -13.32 6.27
N GLU A 50 -4.41 -14.01 7.39
CA GLU A 50 -5.60 -13.78 8.25
C GLU A 50 -5.56 -12.41 8.92
N LYS A 51 -4.38 -12.03 9.42
CA LYS A 51 -4.19 -10.77 10.16
C LYS A 51 -3.86 -9.63 9.19
N LYS A 52 -4.81 -8.70 9.04
CA LYS A 52 -4.70 -7.54 8.15
C LYS A 52 -4.84 -6.26 8.99
N PRO A 53 -3.84 -5.36 9.01
CA PRO A 53 -4.00 -4.08 9.69
C PRO A 53 -5.06 -3.22 9.00
N ILE A 54 -5.64 -2.28 9.74
CA ILE A 54 -6.48 -1.23 9.14
C ILE A 54 -5.59 -0.43 8.18
N MET A 55 -5.99 -0.30 6.93
CA MET A 55 -5.22 0.42 5.91
C MET A 55 -6.01 1.62 5.37
N VAL A 56 -5.35 2.76 5.28
CA VAL A 56 -5.88 4.00 4.69
C VAL A 56 -4.92 4.49 3.63
N ASP A 57 -5.46 4.93 2.50
CA ASP A 57 -4.69 5.49 1.40
C ASP A 57 -4.74 7.02 1.44
N TYR A 58 -3.60 7.67 1.20
CA TYR A 58 -3.46 9.10 1.05
C TYR A 58 -2.71 9.42 -0.23
N ILE A 59 -3.35 10.18 -1.09
CA ILE A 59 -2.76 10.66 -2.33
C ILE A 59 -2.07 11.99 -2.04
N TYR A 60 -0.81 12.11 -2.43
CA TYR A 60 0.00 13.32 -2.19
C TYR A 60 0.98 13.57 -3.35
N GLY A 61 1.59 14.75 -3.42
CA GLY A 61 2.68 14.99 -4.35
C GLY A 61 2.29 15.01 -5.83
N LEU A 62 1.00 15.15 -6.15
CA LEU A 62 0.54 15.19 -7.54
C LEU A 62 0.98 16.49 -8.21
N GLY A 63 1.68 16.37 -9.33
CA GLY A 63 2.11 17.53 -10.11
C GLY A 63 3.09 18.45 -9.37
N GLU A 64 3.95 17.88 -8.51
CA GLU A 64 4.89 18.64 -7.65
C GLU A 64 4.21 19.61 -6.67
N SER A 65 2.90 19.44 -6.43
CA SER A 65 2.23 20.09 -5.31
C SER A 65 2.56 19.33 -4.04
N ASP A 66 3.05 20.05 -3.03
CA ASP A 66 3.09 19.57 -1.65
C ASP A 66 1.67 19.28 -1.15
#